data_AF-A0A2V7SUY0-F1
#
_entry.id   AF-A0A2V7SUY0-F1
#
_cell.length_a   1.000
_cell.length_b   1.000
_cell.length_c   1.000
_cell.angle_alpha   90.00
_cell.angle_beta   90.00
_cell.angle_gamma   90.00
#
_symmetry.space_group_name_H-M   'P 1'
#
loop_
_entity.id
_entity.type
_entity.pdbx_description
1 polymer ?
#
loop_
_entity_poly.entity_id
_entity_poly.type
_entity_poly.pdbx_seq_one_letter_code
_entity_poly.pdbx_strand_id
1 'polypeptide(L)'
;MADGRRRRAALLDRDGTIVVDEHYLADPDRVALLPGAADAIRLLARAGVPSVVCSNQSGIARGLVTLEQYRAVRLRVLALLEAAGATLLDSSPVRALLDTAPRALVVDAVRATVAQARESATAPADDEAWAAAIVQRLAELSRPSLRRVINATGIVLHTNLGRAPLADAAIDAIAAIAAGYSNLELDLAQGARGSRYVHCASLLRELTGAEDALVVNNCAAALVLALNTVADGRDALLSRGELVEIGGSFRVHEIMAKSGARLREVGATNRTHLADYERAIGPDTGVLLKVHRSNFAVHGLDLSESMFAGDKHRDVAPAVRYGAPAYLVRSPDTPEEHVARARAQSAEVVDSLLDAARHFLARPR
;
A
#
# COMPACT_ATOMS: atom_id res chain seq x y z
N MET A 1 42.65 2.70 4.28
CA MET A 1 43.25 3.89 3.64
C MET A 1 42.71 3.98 2.23
N ALA A 2 41.89 4.99 1.94
CA ALA A 2 41.27 5.18 0.63
C ALA A 2 42.36 5.58 -0.37
N ASP A 3 42.48 4.85 -1.48
CA ASP A 3 43.37 5.19 -2.59
C ASP A 3 43.01 6.59 -3.11
N GLY A 4 43.84 7.59 -2.79
CA GLY A 4 43.66 9.01 -3.09
C GLY A 4 43.87 9.35 -4.56
N ARG A 5 43.36 8.53 -5.48
CA ARG A 5 43.47 8.75 -6.91
C ARG A 5 42.57 9.93 -7.29
N ARG A 6 43.16 11.11 -7.48
CA ARG A 6 42.48 12.30 -8.02
C ARG A 6 41.81 11.93 -9.34
N ARG A 7 40.48 11.87 -9.37
CA ARG A 7 39.71 11.57 -10.60
C ARG A 7 39.89 12.71 -11.60
N ARG A 8 40.27 12.37 -12.83
CA ARG A 8 40.34 13.33 -13.94
C ARG A 8 38.92 13.60 -14.45
N ALA A 9 38.63 14.82 -14.86
CA ALA A 9 37.38 15.19 -15.50
C ALA A 9 37.67 16.16 -16.65
N ALA A 10 36.87 16.11 -17.71
CA ALA A 10 36.91 17.07 -18.81
C ALA A 10 35.87 18.15 -18.55
N LEU A 11 36.31 19.37 -18.27
CA LEU A 11 35.44 20.54 -18.13
C LEU A 11 35.33 21.19 -19.50
N LEU A 12 34.15 21.09 -20.11
CA LEU A 12 33.90 21.52 -21.49
C LEU A 12 33.03 22.76 -21.48
N ASP A 13 33.36 23.75 -22.31
CA ASP A 13 32.39 24.78 -22.65
C ASP A 13 31.29 24.21 -23.55
N ARG A 14 30.13 24.88 -23.61
CA ARG A 14 29.04 24.51 -24.50
C ARG A 14 29.24 25.12 -25.88
N ASP A 15 29.26 26.45 -25.95
CA ASP A 15 29.22 27.22 -27.20
C ASP A 15 30.64 27.28 -27.79
N GLY A 16 30.79 27.00 -29.09
CA GLY A 16 32.10 26.96 -29.75
C GLY A 16 32.98 25.76 -29.37
N THR A 17 32.50 24.86 -28.49
CA THR A 17 33.20 23.62 -28.10
C THR A 17 32.38 22.36 -28.37
N ILE A 18 31.12 22.32 -27.92
CA ILE A 18 30.21 21.19 -28.17
C ILE A 18 29.25 21.52 -29.32
N VAL A 19 28.71 22.74 -29.32
CA VAL A 19 27.81 23.25 -30.36
C VAL A 19 28.42 24.43 -31.08
N VAL A 20 27.95 24.71 -32.29
CA VAL A 20 28.30 25.94 -33.02
C VAL A 20 27.88 27.16 -32.19
N ASP A 21 28.79 28.12 -32.00
CA ASP A 21 28.46 29.37 -31.29
C ASP A 21 27.67 30.30 -32.22
N GLU A 22 26.41 30.53 -31.87
CA GLU A 22 25.52 31.45 -32.58
C GLU A 22 25.15 32.69 -31.76
N HIS A 23 25.84 32.91 -30.62
CA HIS A 23 25.60 33.98 -29.65
C HIS A 23 24.18 34.03 -29.08
N TYR A 24 24.03 33.71 -27.79
CA TYR A 24 22.73 33.70 -27.09
C TYR A 24 21.70 32.78 -27.76
N LEU A 25 22.15 31.58 -28.15
CA LEU A 25 21.32 30.54 -28.75
C LEU A 25 20.09 30.24 -27.87
N ALA A 26 18.92 30.66 -28.35
CA ALA A 26 17.62 30.53 -27.68
C ALA A 26 16.66 29.58 -28.41
N ASP A 27 16.93 29.31 -29.69
CA ASP A 27 16.13 28.47 -30.57
C ASP A 27 16.73 27.06 -30.64
N PRO A 28 16.00 26.01 -30.21
CA PRO A 28 16.49 24.63 -30.29
C PRO A 28 16.75 24.18 -31.74
N ASP A 29 16.02 24.67 -32.75
CA ASP A 29 16.18 24.17 -34.12
C ASP A 29 17.51 24.60 -34.76
N ARG A 30 18.14 25.63 -34.21
CA ARG A 30 19.46 26.15 -34.62
C ARG A 30 20.63 25.44 -33.93
N VAL A 31 20.36 24.50 -33.03
CA VAL A 31 21.43 23.75 -32.35
C VAL A 31 22.08 22.76 -33.33
N ALA A 32 23.38 22.93 -33.57
CA ALA A 32 24.20 21.99 -34.32
C ALA A 32 25.46 21.61 -33.52
N LEU A 33 25.80 20.32 -33.49
CA LEU A 33 27.06 19.86 -32.89
C LEU A 33 28.25 20.26 -33.75
N LEU A 34 29.37 20.61 -33.10
CA LEU A 34 30.63 20.79 -33.82
C LEU A 34 31.16 19.43 -34.33
N PRO A 35 31.83 19.40 -35.50
CA PRO A 35 32.45 18.19 -36.02
C PRO A 35 33.39 17.55 -34.98
N GLY A 36 33.20 16.26 -34.71
CA GLY A 36 34.01 15.50 -33.75
C GLY A 36 33.66 15.73 -32.27
N ALA A 37 32.75 16.66 -31.92
CA ALA A 37 32.39 16.93 -30.52
C ALA A 37 31.78 15.70 -29.83
N ALA A 38 30.84 15.02 -30.49
CA ALA A 38 30.25 13.78 -29.98
C ALA A 38 31.27 12.65 -29.87
N ASP A 39 32.17 12.51 -30.84
CA ASP A 39 33.22 11.49 -30.82
C ASP A 39 34.24 11.74 -29.71
N ALA A 40 34.58 13.01 -29.44
CA ALA A 40 35.44 13.40 -28.33
C ALA A 40 34.80 13.10 -26.97
N ILE A 41 33.51 13.43 -26.79
CA ILE A 41 32.77 13.09 -25.57
C ILE A 41 32.71 11.56 -25.39
N ARG A 42 32.47 10.81 -26.47
CA ARG A 42 32.46 9.34 -26.45
C ARG A 42 33.84 8.76 -26.09
N LEU A 43 34.91 9.33 -26.63
CA LEU A 43 36.29 8.93 -26.32
C LEU A 43 36.62 9.17 -24.85
N LEU A 44 36.24 10.34 -24.31
CA LEU A 44 36.42 10.68 -22.90
C LEU A 44 35.64 9.74 -21.99
N ALA A 45 34.39 9.44 -22.33
CA ALA A 45 33.57 8.46 -21.61
C ALA A 45 34.23 7.08 -21.58
N ARG A 46 34.69 6.57 -22.74
CA ARG A 46 35.41 5.28 -22.85
C ARG A 46 36.71 5.23 -22.05
N ALA A 47 37.36 6.37 -21.85
CA ALA A 47 38.56 6.49 -21.03
C ALA A 47 38.27 6.65 -19.52
N GLY A 48 37.00 6.58 -19.11
CA GLY A 48 36.59 6.80 -17.72
C GLY A 48 36.74 8.25 -17.24
N VAL A 49 36.81 9.21 -18.16
CA VAL A 49 36.94 10.64 -17.85
C VAL A 49 35.55 11.31 -17.99
N PRO A 50 34.86 11.63 -16.88
CA PRO A 50 33.56 12.30 -16.95
C PRO A 50 33.68 13.67 -17.63
N SER A 51 32.75 13.94 -18.55
CA SER A 51 32.60 15.25 -19.20
C SER A 51 31.58 16.10 -18.42
N VAL A 52 31.99 17.29 -18.00
CA VAL A 52 31.17 18.28 -17.30
C VAL A 52 31.07 19.51 -18.17
N VAL A 53 29.86 19.87 -18.56
CA VAL A 53 29.64 21.09 -19.34
C VAL A 53 29.52 22.28 -18.40
N CYS A 54 30.48 23.19 -18.47
CA CYS A 54 30.52 24.45 -17.74
C CYS A 54 30.18 25.57 -18.71
N SER A 55 29.07 26.26 -18.52
CA SER A 55 28.66 27.32 -19.44
C SER A 55 28.13 28.56 -18.72
N ASN A 56 28.66 29.73 -19.10
CA ASN A 56 28.26 31.02 -18.56
C ASN A 56 27.11 31.61 -19.37
N GLN A 57 25.87 31.36 -18.96
CA GLN A 57 24.66 31.78 -19.68
C GLN A 57 24.23 33.21 -19.32
N SER A 58 25.14 34.17 -19.54
CA SER A 58 24.90 35.59 -19.24
C SER A 58 23.68 36.19 -19.96
N GLY A 59 23.25 35.59 -21.08
CA GLY A 59 22.03 35.97 -21.80
C GLY A 59 20.76 35.87 -20.96
N ILE A 60 20.72 34.97 -19.97
CA ILE A 60 19.59 34.86 -19.04
C ILE A 60 19.53 36.08 -18.12
N ALA A 61 20.66 36.44 -17.50
CA ALA A 61 20.76 37.61 -16.62
C ALA A 61 20.53 38.93 -17.38
N ARG A 62 20.86 38.96 -18.67
CA ARG A 62 20.68 40.12 -19.57
C ARG A 62 19.28 40.18 -20.22
N GLY A 63 18.40 39.22 -19.94
CA GLY A 63 17.04 39.16 -20.51
C GLY A 63 16.99 38.83 -22.02
N LEU A 64 18.09 38.35 -22.59
CA LEU A 64 18.22 38.00 -24.01
C LEU A 64 17.72 36.57 -24.30
N VAL A 65 17.73 35.70 -23.28
CA VAL A 65 17.27 34.30 -23.37
C VAL A 65 16.47 33.97 -22.12
N THR A 66 15.30 33.36 -22.25
CA THR A 66 14.52 32.92 -21.09
C THR A 66 15.07 31.59 -20.54
N LEU A 67 14.75 31.30 -19.26
CA LEU A 67 15.13 30.01 -18.67
C LEU A 67 14.48 28.83 -19.40
N GLU A 68 13.29 29.02 -19.97
CA GLU A 68 12.58 28.02 -20.77
C GLU A 68 13.30 27.75 -22.10
N GLN A 69 13.66 28.82 -22.84
CA GLN A 69 14.44 28.72 -24.07
C GLN A 69 15.80 28.04 -23.82
N TYR A 70 16.49 28.41 -22.74
CA TYR A 70 17.72 27.75 -22.33
C TYR A 70 17.53 26.24 -22.08
N ARG A 71 16.44 25.85 -21.39
CA ARG A 71 16.11 24.44 -21.15
C ARG A 71 15.82 23.70 -22.46
N ALA A 72 15.08 24.31 -23.39
CA ALA A 72 14.78 23.73 -24.70
C ALA A 72 16.05 23.48 -25.52
N VAL A 73 16.94 24.48 -25.60
CA VAL A 73 18.26 24.35 -26.25
C VAL A 73 19.09 23.25 -25.58
N ARG A 74 19.14 23.22 -24.25
CA ARG A 74 19.86 22.16 -23.51
C ARG A 74 19.32 20.76 -23.84
N LEU A 75 18.00 20.59 -23.91
CA LEU A 75 17.39 19.31 -24.27
C LEU A 75 17.74 18.90 -25.69
N ARG A 76 17.78 19.84 -26.63
CA ARG A 76 18.19 19.56 -28.01
C ARG A 76 19.65 19.12 -28.12
N VAL A 77 20.57 19.77 -27.40
CA VAL A 77 21.99 19.36 -27.36
C VAL A 77 22.10 17.91 -26.88
N LEU A 78 21.39 17.57 -25.80
CA LEU A 78 21.38 16.20 -25.27
C LEU A 78 20.81 15.21 -26.30
N ALA A 79 19.74 15.56 -27.01
CA ALA A 79 19.15 14.72 -28.05
C ALA A 79 20.11 14.49 -29.23
N LEU A 80 20.89 15.51 -29.63
CA LEU A 80 21.90 15.35 -30.68
C LEU A 80 23.08 14.49 -30.23
N LEU A 81 23.52 14.61 -28.98
CA LEU A 81 24.53 13.74 -28.39
C LEU A 81 24.03 12.30 -28.26
N GLU A 82 22.75 12.09 -27.94
CA GLU A 82 22.08 10.77 -27.94
C GLU A 82 22.04 10.19 -29.35
N ALA A 83 21.56 10.93 -30.34
CA ALA A 83 21.53 10.48 -31.74
C ALA A 83 22.94 10.14 -32.25
N ALA A 84 23.96 10.83 -31.75
CA ALA A 84 25.36 10.57 -32.06
C ALA A 84 25.99 9.47 -31.20
N GLY A 85 25.27 8.73 -30.36
CA GLY A 85 25.84 7.60 -29.61
C GLY A 85 26.81 8.02 -28.49
N ALA A 86 26.65 9.23 -27.93
CA ALA A 86 27.49 9.77 -26.86
C ALA A 86 26.79 9.70 -25.48
N THR A 87 25.73 8.88 -25.34
CA THR A 87 24.99 8.71 -24.10
C THR A 87 25.16 7.34 -23.47
N LEU A 88 24.83 7.24 -22.18
CA LEU A 88 24.88 5.99 -21.43
C LEU A 88 23.99 4.89 -22.05
N LEU A 89 22.90 5.27 -22.72
CA LEU A 89 22.01 4.36 -23.46
C LEU A 89 22.70 3.67 -24.64
N ASP A 90 23.71 4.31 -25.23
CA ASP A 90 24.44 3.82 -26.39
C ASP A 90 25.71 3.04 -26.04
N SER A 91 26.03 2.93 -24.74
CA SER A 91 27.10 2.05 -24.28
C SER A 91 26.75 0.60 -24.62
N SER A 92 27.73 -0.16 -25.14
CA SER A 92 27.51 -1.54 -25.59
C SER A 92 26.80 -2.41 -24.53
N PRO A 93 27.15 -2.33 -23.23
CA PRO A 93 26.48 -3.11 -22.19
C PRO A 93 25.02 -2.72 -21.93
N VAL A 94 24.66 -1.42 -22.01
CA VAL A 94 23.29 -0.95 -21.78
C VAL A 94 22.41 -1.18 -23.01
N ARG A 95 22.99 -1.06 -24.22
CA ARG A 95 22.29 -1.32 -25.46
C ARG A 95 21.86 -2.79 -25.57
N ALA A 96 22.66 -3.73 -25.07
CA ALA A 96 22.31 -5.15 -25.00
C ALA A 96 21.03 -5.41 -24.17
N LEU A 97 20.66 -4.52 -23.24
CA LEU A 97 19.43 -4.66 -22.46
C LEU A 97 18.17 -4.46 -23.31
N LEU A 98 18.26 -3.71 -24.42
CA LEU A 98 17.14 -3.50 -25.34
C LEU A 98 16.71 -4.78 -26.06
N ASP A 99 17.58 -5.80 -26.11
CA ASP A 99 17.23 -7.12 -26.68
C ASP A 99 16.38 -7.95 -25.73
N THR A 100 16.37 -7.62 -24.43
CA THR A 100 15.72 -8.41 -23.36
C THR A 100 14.56 -7.69 -22.68
N ALA A 101 14.42 -6.38 -22.89
CA ALA A 101 13.39 -5.57 -22.24
C ALA A 101 12.90 -4.42 -23.15
N PRO A 102 11.62 -4.00 -23.00
CA PRO A 102 11.09 -2.84 -23.70
C PRO A 102 11.93 -1.58 -23.47
N ARG A 103 12.21 -0.82 -24.54
CA ARG A 103 13.01 0.42 -24.48
C ARG A 103 12.56 1.39 -23.38
N ALA A 104 11.25 1.53 -23.18
CA ALA A 104 10.71 2.42 -22.14
C ALA A 104 11.22 2.05 -20.74
N LEU A 105 11.20 0.75 -20.38
CA LEU A 105 11.68 0.27 -19.09
C LEU A 105 13.19 0.44 -18.94
N VAL A 106 13.95 0.22 -20.02
CA VAL A 106 15.41 0.44 -20.02
C VAL A 106 15.73 1.92 -19.80
N VAL A 107 15.04 2.82 -20.49
CA VAL A 107 15.21 4.27 -20.33
C VAL A 107 14.85 4.72 -18.91
N ASP A 108 13.76 4.20 -18.34
CA ASP A 108 13.36 4.52 -16.97
C ASP A 108 14.37 3.98 -15.95
N ALA A 109 14.90 2.77 -16.18
CA ALA A 109 15.96 2.21 -15.36
C ALA A 109 17.23 3.07 -15.41
N VAL A 110 17.67 3.48 -16.61
CA VAL A 110 18.81 4.39 -16.80
C VAL A 110 18.59 5.71 -16.06
N ARG A 111 17.43 6.34 -16.24
CA ARG A 111 17.11 7.62 -15.59
C ARG A 111 17.11 7.50 -14.07
N ALA A 112 16.50 6.44 -13.53
CA ALA A 112 16.45 6.20 -12.11
C ALA A 112 17.84 5.94 -11.50
N THR A 113 18.69 5.16 -12.18
CA THR A 113 20.07 4.92 -11.75
C THR A 113 20.92 6.20 -11.80
N VAL A 114 20.76 7.01 -12.85
CA VAL A 114 21.44 8.32 -12.95
C VAL A 114 20.95 9.29 -11.87
N ALA A 115 19.65 9.30 -11.56
CA ALA A 115 19.10 10.12 -10.47
C ALA A 115 19.68 9.70 -9.11
N GLN A 116 19.72 8.40 -8.83
CA GLN A 116 20.32 7.87 -7.60
C GLN A 116 21.81 8.21 -7.47
N ALA A 117 22.57 8.12 -8.57
CA ALA A 117 23.99 8.51 -8.59
C ALA A 117 24.18 10.01 -8.31
N ARG A 118 23.27 10.87 -8.80
CA ARG A 118 23.28 12.31 -8.51
C ARG A 118 22.96 12.60 -7.05
N GLU A 119 21.95 11.93 -6.48
CA GLU A 119 21.54 12.11 -5.08
C GLU A 119 22.62 11.64 -4.09
N SER A 120 23.25 10.49 -4.38
CA SER A 120 24.31 9.92 -3.54
C SER A 120 25.70 10.54 -3.77
N ALA A 121 25.82 11.48 -4.72
CA ALA A 121 27.09 12.04 -5.21
C ALA A 121 28.15 10.99 -5.58
N THR A 122 27.70 9.75 -5.86
CA THR A 122 28.56 8.60 -6.13
C THR A 122 28.10 7.94 -7.41
N ALA A 123 28.90 8.07 -8.47
CA ALA A 123 28.65 7.39 -9.73
C ALA A 123 29.35 6.01 -9.76
N PRO A 124 28.72 4.99 -10.38
CA PRO A 124 29.41 3.78 -10.81
C PRO A 124 30.73 4.11 -11.53
N ALA A 125 31.73 3.25 -11.34
CA ALA A 125 33.10 3.53 -11.71
C ALA A 125 33.37 3.53 -13.22
N ASP A 126 32.63 2.69 -13.96
CA ASP A 126 32.80 2.42 -15.38
C ASP A 126 31.46 1.96 -16.01
N ASP A 127 31.46 1.75 -17.33
CA ASP A 127 30.28 1.34 -18.11
C ASP A 127 29.70 0.00 -17.65
N GLU A 128 30.54 -0.92 -17.17
CA GLU A 128 30.15 -2.24 -16.67
C GLU A 128 29.39 -2.11 -15.34
N ALA A 129 29.89 -1.28 -14.42
CA ALA A 129 29.23 -0.98 -13.17
C ALA A 129 27.90 -0.21 -13.38
N TRP A 130 27.86 0.69 -14.37
CA TRP A 130 26.60 1.33 -14.77
C TRP A 130 25.60 0.32 -15.29
N ALA A 131 26.01 -0.58 -16.19
CA ALA A 131 25.14 -1.61 -16.72
C ALA A 131 24.62 -2.55 -15.63
N ALA A 132 25.47 -2.98 -14.69
CA ALA A 132 25.05 -3.80 -13.55
C ALA A 132 23.98 -3.09 -12.69
N ALA A 133 24.18 -1.81 -12.39
CA ALA A 133 23.22 -1.02 -11.63
C ALA A 133 21.89 -0.81 -12.39
N ILE A 134 21.96 -0.60 -13.71
CA ILE A 134 20.77 -0.50 -14.58
C ILE A 134 20.04 -1.83 -14.66
N VAL A 135 20.74 -2.97 -14.77
CA VAL A 135 20.14 -4.31 -14.75
C VAL A 135 19.39 -4.55 -13.44
N GLN A 136 19.98 -4.21 -12.30
CA GLN A 136 19.32 -4.32 -11.02
C GLN A 136 18.04 -3.47 -10.98
N ARG A 137 18.12 -2.21 -11.41
CA ARG A 137 16.96 -1.31 -11.43
C ARG A 137 15.88 -1.78 -12.40
N LEU A 138 16.27 -2.28 -13.56
CA LEU A 138 15.36 -2.86 -14.54
C LEU A 138 14.63 -4.09 -13.97
N ALA A 139 15.35 -4.95 -13.26
CA ALA A 139 14.75 -6.09 -12.57
C ALA A 139 13.78 -5.65 -11.48
N GLU A 140 14.05 -4.55 -10.76
CA GLU A 140 13.12 -3.97 -9.78
C GLU A 140 11.86 -3.40 -10.43
N LEU A 141 12.01 -2.63 -11.52
CA LEU A 141 10.89 -2.04 -12.27
C LEU A 141 10.04 -3.09 -12.99
N SER A 142 10.66 -4.19 -13.42
CA SER A 142 9.97 -5.28 -14.11
C SER A 142 9.27 -6.25 -13.15
N ARG A 143 9.50 -6.13 -11.83
CA ARG A 143 8.84 -6.98 -10.84
C ARG A 143 7.37 -6.58 -10.70
N PRO A 144 6.42 -7.54 -10.82
CA PRO A 144 5.03 -7.28 -10.49
C PRO A 144 4.87 -6.77 -9.05
N SER A 145 3.99 -5.80 -8.86
CA SER A 145 3.67 -5.28 -7.53
C SER A 145 2.91 -6.30 -6.69
N LEU A 146 2.01 -7.07 -7.32
CA LEU A 146 1.28 -8.18 -6.70
C LEU A 146 2.05 -9.50 -6.88
N ARG A 147 2.37 -10.17 -5.77
CA ARG A 147 3.20 -11.37 -5.75
C ARG A 147 2.67 -12.38 -4.75
N ARG A 148 2.96 -13.66 -5.00
CA ARG A 148 2.74 -14.72 -4.02
C ARG A 148 3.63 -14.50 -2.80
N VAL A 149 3.08 -14.78 -1.63
CA VAL A 149 3.75 -14.70 -0.33
C VAL A 149 3.51 -15.97 0.48
N ILE A 150 4.40 -16.27 1.42
CA ILE A 150 4.25 -17.38 2.36
C ILE A 150 3.60 -16.84 3.64
N ASN A 151 2.42 -17.35 3.99
CA ASN A 151 1.74 -16.97 5.22
C ASN A 151 2.27 -17.80 6.42
N ALA A 152 3.10 -17.18 7.26
CA ALA A 152 3.62 -17.77 8.50
C ALA A 152 2.93 -17.25 9.78
N THR A 153 1.82 -16.50 9.64
CA THR A 153 1.13 -15.86 10.78
C THR A 153 0.19 -16.80 11.54
N GLY A 154 -0.17 -17.94 10.95
CA GLY A 154 -1.24 -18.81 11.44
C GLY A 154 -2.66 -18.26 11.23
N ILE A 155 -2.81 -17.07 10.65
CA ILE A 155 -4.12 -16.47 10.36
C ILE A 155 -4.63 -16.99 9.02
N VAL A 156 -5.68 -17.81 9.03
CA VAL A 156 -6.26 -18.41 7.81
C VAL A 156 -6.90 -17.34 6.91
N LEU A 157 -7.81 -16.52 7.45
CA LEU A 157 -8.48 -15.45 6.72
C LEU A 157 -7.74 -14.11 6.91
N HIS A 158 -6.53 -14.01 6.36
CA HIS A 158 -5.72 -12.82 6.51
C HIS A 158 -6.14 -11.73 5.50
N THR A 159 -6.72 -10.64 5.99
CA THR A 159 -7.25 -9.55 5.13
C THR A 159 -6.19 -8.92 4.22
N ASN A 160 -4.98 -8.67 4.74
CA ASN A 160 -3.88 -8.08 3.95
C ASN A 160 -3.25 -9.05 2.96
N LEU A 161 -3.35 -10.37 3.17
CA LEU A 161 -2.74 -11.39 2.29
C LEU A 161 -3.75 -11.95 1.27
N GLY A 162 -4.91 -11.32 1.12
CA GLY A 162 -5.90 -11.71 0.11
C GLY A 162 -6.98 -12.68 0.57
N ARG A 163 -7.18 -12.87 1.88
CA ARG A 163 -8.20 -13.75 2.47
C ARG A 163 -8.01 -15.22 2.05
N ALA A 164 -9.08 -15.90 1.64
CA ALA A 164 -9.07 -17.33 1.35
C ALA A 164 -8.32 -17.60 0.03
N PRO A 165 -7.26 -18.42 0.02
CA PRO A 165 -6.71 -18.95 -1.22
C PRO A 165 -7.74 -19.88 -1.89
N LEU A 166 -7.65 -19.99 -3.21
CA LEU A 166 -8.50 -20.90 -3.98
C LEU A 166 -7.86 -22.29 -4.06
N ALA A 167 -8.71 -23.33 -4.10
CA ALA A 167 -8.27 -24.69 -4.41
C ALA A 167 -7.89 -24.81 -5.90
N ASP A 168 -6.99 -25.74 -6.23
CA ASP A 168 -6.50 -25.94 -7.61
C ASP A 168 -7.65 -26.15 -8.61
N ALA A 169 -8.66 -26.96 -8.24
CA ALA A 169 -9.84 -27.18 -9.08
C ALA A 169 -10.61 -25.89 -9.42
N ALA A 170 -10.66 -24.91 -8.51
CA ALA A 170 -11.30 -23.62 -8.77
C ALA A 170 -10.42 -22.73 -9.66
N ILE A 171 -9.10 -22.79 -9.48
CA ILE A 171 -8.14 -22.07 -10.32
C ILE A 171 -8.19 -22.60 -11.76
N ASP A 172 -8.21 -23.92 -11.93
CA ASP A 172 -8.29 -24.58 -13.24
C ASP A 172 -9.59 -24.21 -13.97
N ALA A 173 -10.73 -24.18 -13.25
CA ALA A 173 -12.00 -23.75 -13.82
C ALA A 173 -11.98 -22.27 -14.28
N ILE A 174 -11.37 -21.37 -13.49
CA ILE A 174 -11.20 -19.96 -13.87
C ILE A 174 -10.30 -19.87 -15.11
N ALA A 175 -9.17 -20.57 -15.13
CA ALA A 175 -8.23 -20.56 -16.25
C ALA A 175 -8.87 -21.08 -17.54
N ALA A 176 -9.64 -22.17 -17.48
CA ALA A 176 -10.33 -22.74 -18.62
C ALA A 176 -11.33 -21.77 -19.26
N ILE A 177 -12.12 -21.05 -18.44
CA ILE A 177 -13.09 -20.06 -18.94
C ILE A 177 -12.41 -18.78 -19.40
N ALA A 178 -11.38 -18.31 -18.71
CA ALA A 178 -10.68 -17.06 -19.04
C ALA A 178 -9.81 -17.16 -20.31
N ALA A 179 -9.45 -18.38 -20.74
CA ALA A 179 -8.62 -18.60 -21.91
C ALA A 179 -9.31 -18.28 -23.26
N GLY A 180 -10.63 -18.09 -23.28
CA GLY A 180 -11.37 -17.84 -24.51
C GLY A 180 -12.78 -17.27 -24.31
N TYR A 181 -13.62 -17.40 -25.34
CA TYR A 181 -15.03 -17.04 -25.24
C TYR A 181 -15.80 -18.04 -24.38
N SER A 182 -16.88 -17.59 -23.75
CA SER A 182 -17.74 -18.41 -22.91
C SER A 182 -19.21 -18.04 -23.07
N ASN A 183 -20.09 -18.90 -22.57
CA ASN A 183 -21.54 -18.68 -22.53
C ASN A 183 -21.97 -17.79 -21.34
N LEU A 184 -21.13 -16.84 -20.94
CA LEU A 184 -21.37 -15.98 -19.77
C LEU A 184 -22.74 -15.30 -19.79
N GLU A 185 -23.17 -14.81 -20.97
CA GLU A 185 -24.50 -14.22 -21.19
C GLU A 185 -25.18 -14.82 -22.44
N LEU A 186 -24.92 -16.09 -22.74
CA LEU A 186 -25.52 -16.80 -23.87
C LEU A 186 -26.25 -18.05 -23.36
N ASP A 187 -27.56 -18.12 -23.61
CA ASP A 187 -28.32 -19.35 -23.43
C ASP A 187 -28.05 -20.28 -24.62
N LEU A 188 -27.44 -21.43 -24.35
CA LEU A 188 -27.06 -22.40 -25.39
C LEU A 188 -28.26 -23.16 -25.96
N ALA A 189 -29.35 -23.31 -25.20
CA ALA A 189 -30.54 -24.00 -25.67
C ALA A 189 -31.38 -23.10 -26.58
N GLN A 190 -31.45 -21.80 -26.27
CA GLN A 190 -32.22 -20.82 -27.05
C GLN A 190 -31.39 -20.11 -28.13
N GLY A 191 -30.06 -20.17 -28.04
CA GLY A 191 -29.17 -19.43 -28.95
C GLY A 191 -29.29 -17.91 -28.83
N ALA A 192 -29.74 -17.42 -27.66
CA ALA A 192 -30.06 -16.02 -27.44
C ALA A 192 -29.35 -15.47 -26.19
N ARG A 193 -29.38 -14.14 -26.01
CA ARG A 193 -28.80 -13.52 -24.82
C ARG A 193 -29.51 -13.99 -23.55
N GLY A 194 -28.73 -14.46 -22.58
CA GLY A 194 -29.19 -14.94 -21.27
C GLY A 194 -28.61 -14.13 -20.10
N SER A 195 -29.10 -14.40 -18.89
CA SER A 195 -28.60 -13.79 -17.66
C SER A 195 -27.40 -14.56 -17.11
N ARG A 196 -26.31 -13.87 -16.77
CA ARG A 196 -25.12 -14.50 -16.15
C ARG A 196 -25.38 -15.10 -14.76
N TYR A 197 -26.42 -14.66 -14.06
CA TYR A 197 -26.70 -15.09 -12.69
C TYR A 197 -27.16 -16.55 -12.61
N VAL A 198 -27.68 -17.11 -13.71
CA VAL A 198 -28.19 -18.49 -13.77
C VAL A 198 -27.12 -19.52 -13.39
N HIS A 199 -25.85 -19.22 -13.66
CA HIS A 199 -24.72 -20.12 -13.43
C HIS A 199 -24.41 -20.35 -11.94
N CYS A 200 -24.75 -19.40 -11.06
CA CYS A 200 -24.52 -19.51 -9.61
C CYS A 200 -25.82 -19.64 -8.80
N ALA A 201 -26.93 -19.08 -9.28
CA ALA A 201 -28.17 -19.03 -8.51
C ALA A 201 -28.76 -20.41 -8.19
N SER A 202 -28.64 -21.39 -9.09
CA SER A 202 -29.07 -22.77 -8.82
C SER A 202 -28.30 -23.41 -7.67
N LEU A 203 -26.97 -23.33 -7.71
CA LEU A 203 -26.09 -23.89 -6.68
C LEU A 203 -26.33 -23.24 -5.32
N LEU A 204 -26.52 -21.92 -5.28
CA LEU A 204 -26.79 -21.21 -4.04
C LEU A 204 -28.14 -21.60 -3.44
N ARG A 205 -29.19 -21.74 -4.25
CA ARG A 205 -30.50 -22.23 -3.79
C ARG A 205 -30.40 -23.64 -3.23
N GLU A 206 -29.67 -24.53 -3.89
CA GLU A 206 -29.44 -25.91 -3.42
C GLU A 206 -28.69 -25.93 -2.07
N LEU A 207 -27.62 -25.14 -1.94
CA LEU A 207 -26.81 -25.11 -0.72
C LEU A 207 -27.52 -24.48 0.48
N THR A 208 -28.41 -23.52 0.24
CA THR A 208 -29.02 -22.71 1.31
C THR A 208 -30.47 -23.06 1.60
N GLY A 209 -31.17 -23.70 0.66
CA GLY A 209 -32.62 -23.89 0.70
C GLY A 209 -33.43 -22.60 0.46
N ALA A 210 -32.78 -21.50 0.06
CA ALA A 210 -33.45 -20.24 -0.24
C ALA A 210 -34.32 -20.34 -1.51
N GLU A 211 -35.39 -19.54 -1.57
CA GLU A 211 -36.27 -19.46 -2.74
C GLU A 211 -35.54 -18.95 -3.99
N ASP A 212 -34.65 -17.96 -3.81
CA ASP A 212 -33.81 -17.41 -4.87
C ASP A 212 -32.46 -16.91 -4.36
N ALA A 213 -31.52 -16.61 -5.27
CA ALA A 213 -30.19 -16.14 -4.95
C ALA A 213 -29.63 -15.14 -5.97
N LEU A 214 -28.90 -14.14 -5.46
CA LEU A 214 -28.20 -13.16 -6.27
C LEU A 214 -26.75 -13.01 -5.77
N VAL A 215 -25.80 -12.95 -6.71
CA VAL A 215 -24.39 -12.67 -6.43
C VAL A 215 -24.04 -11.28 -6.92
N VAL A 216 -23.45 -10.48 -6.06
CA VAL A 216 -22.92 -9.15 -6.41
C VAL A 216 -21.43 -9.08 -6.06
N ASN A 217 -20.79 -7.97 -6.41
CA ASN A 217 -19.35 -7.78 -6.25
C ASN A 217 -18.80 -8.19 -4.87
N ASN A 218 -19.45 -7.78 -3.78
CA ASN A 218 -19.08 -8.16 -2.43
C ASN A 218 -20.25 -7.95 -1.44
N CYS A 219 -20.05 -8.33 -0.19
CA CYS A 219 -21.06 -8.18 0.88
C CYS A 219 -21.48 -6.72 1.12
N ALA A 220 -20.58 -5.75 0.95
CA ALA A 220 -20.91 -4.33 1.08
C ALA A 220 -21.91 -3.88 0.00
N ALA A 221 -21.67 -4.28 -1.25
CA ALA A 221 -22.59 -4.03 -2.35
C ALA A 221 -23.94 -4.74 -2.13
N ALA A 222 -23.92 -5.96 -1.56
CA ALA A 222 -25.14 -6.69 -1.23
C ALA A 222 -25.99 -5.94 -0.19
N LEU A 223 -25.34 -5.42 0.88
CA LEU A 223 -26.02 -4.61 1.89
C LEU A 223 -26.65 -3.36 1.29
N VAL A 224 -25.91 -2.60 0.48
CA VAL A 224 -26.42 -1.39 -0.17
C VAL A 224 -27.59 -1.72 -1.10
N LEU A 225 -27.45 -2.74 -1.95
CA LEU A 225 -28.49 -3.15 -2.88
C LEU A 225 -29.75 -3.59 -2.14
N ALA A 226 -29.61 -4.43 -1.10
CA ALA A 226 -30.74 -4.90 -0.31
C ALA A 226 -31.46 -3.73 0.36
N LEU A 227 -30.73 -2.86 1.06
CA LEU A 227 -31.32 -1.72 1.77
C LEU A 227 -31.97 -0.71 0.83
N ASN A 228 -31.32 -0.38 -0.29
CA ASN A 228 -31.90 0.50 -1.29
C ASN A 228 -33.18 -0.09 -1.88
N THR A 229 -33.20 -1.39 -2.15
CA THR A 229 -34.37 -2.04 -2.75
C THR A 229 -35.57 -2.08 -1.79
N VAL A 230 -35.36 -2.37 -0.51
CA VAL A 230 -36.46 -2.63 0.45
C VAL A 230 -36.77 -1.45 1.38
N ALA A 231 -35.86 -0.49 1.51
CA ALA A 231 -35.94 0.57 2.52
C ALA A 231 -35.46 1.96 2.02
N ASP A 232 -35.40 2.22 0.71
CA ASP A 232 -35.12 3.57 0.21
C ASP A 232 -36.17 4.57 0.73
N GLY A 233 -35.69 5.64 1.37
CA GLY A 233 -36.56 6.60 2.04
C GLY A 233 -37.37 6.04 3.21
N ARG A 234 -37.00 4.89 3.78
CA ARG A 234 -37.64 4.26 4.95
C ARG A 234 -36.63 3.94 6.05
N ASP A 235 -37.13 3.65 7.25
CA ASP A 235 -36.29 3.35 8.41
C ASP A 235 -35.74 1.91 8.33
N ALA A 236 -34.42 1.77 8.45
CA ALA A 236 -33.72 0.51 8.67
C ALA A 236 -33.31 0.43 10.14
N LEU A 237 -33.99 -0.43 10.90
CA LEU A 237 -33.76 -0.59 12.33
C LEU A 237 -32.53 -1.47 12.58
N LEU A 238 -31.58 -1.00 13.39
CA LEU A 238 -30.33 -1.71 13.69
C LEU A 238 -29.93 -1.50 15.16
N SER A 239 -29.41 -2.54 15.82
CA SER A 239 -28.82 -2.38 17.16
C SER A 239 -27.60 -1.44 17.13
N ARG A 240 -27.51 -0.53 18.09
CA ARG A 240 -26.32 0.33 18.27
C ARG A 240 -25.03 -0.48 18.47
N GLY A 241 -25.12 -1.69 19.05
CA GLY A 241 -23.99 -2.60 19.24
C GLY A 241 -23.50 -3.29 17.96
N GLU A 242 -24.17 -3.06 16.83
CA GLU A 242 -23.89 -3.69 15.53
C GLU A 242 -23.32 -2.72 14.50
N LEU A 243 -23.04 -1.49 14.91
CA LEU A 243 -22.34 -0.48 14.11
C LEU A 243 -20.84 -0.81 14.02
N VAL A 244 -20.52 -1.83 13.23
CA VAL A 244 -19.15 -2.36 13.11
C VAL A 244 -18.32 -1.60 12.07
N GLU A 245 -17.01 -1.56 12.32
CA GLU A 245 -15.99 -1.19 11.33
C GLU A 245 -15.16 -2.42 10.96
N ILE A 246 -15.00 -2.68 9.66
CA ILE A 246 -14.29 -3.85 9.13
C ILE A 246 -13.16 -3.37 8.20
N GLY A 247 -11.94 -3.86 8.42
CA GLY A 247 -10.82 -3.64 7.49
C GLY A 247 -10.41 -2.17 7.29
N GLY A 248 -10.69 -1.29 8.26
CA GLY A 248 -10.21 0.10 8.33
C GLY A 248 -10.91 1.12 7.42
N SER A 249 -11.82 0.69 6.54
CA SER A 249 -12.53 1.59 5.60
C SER A 249 -14.00 1.24 5.39
N PHE A 250 -14.45 0.07 5.86
CA PHE A 250 -15.85 -0.29 5.79
C PHE A 250 -16.51 -0.01 7.13
N ARG A 251 -17.40 0.98 7.17
CA ARG A 251 -18.24 1.30 8.32
C ARG A 251 -19.69 1.11 7.95
N VAL A 252 -20.42 0.30 8.71
CA VAL A 252 -21.81 -0.04 8.41
C VAL A 252 -22.67 1.21 8.24
N HIS A 253 -22.57 2.18 9.15
CA HIS A 253 -23.36 3.42 9.06
C HIS A 253 -23.06 4.26 7.81
N GLU A 254 -21.78 4.39 7.42
CA GLU A 254 -21.41 5.16 6.22
C GLU A 254 -21.90 4.48 4.93
N ILE A 255 -21.88 3.15 4.89
CA ILE A 255 -22.36 2.37 3.76
C ILE A 255 -23.90 2.40 3.69
N MET A 256 -24.57 2.29 4.84
CA MET A 256 -26.03 2.42 4.93
C MET A 256 -26.49 3.81 4.46
N ALA A 257 -25.77 4.88 4.81
CA ALA A 257 -26.08 6.23 4.35
C ALA A 257 -26.08 6.36 2.81
N LYS A 258 -25.32 5.51 2.11
CA LYS A 258 -25.31 5.47 0.63
C LYS A 258 -26.46 4.68 0.02
N SER A 259 -27.21 3.91 0.81
CA SER A 259 -28.32 3.08 0.33
C SER A 259 -29.64 3.84 0.17
N GLY A 260 -29.76 5.06 0.70
CA GLY A 260 -31.02 5.80 0.74
C GLY A 260 -31.93 5.43 1.92
N ALA A 261 -31.63 4.33 2.63
CA ALA A 261 -32.32 3.98 3.87
C ALA A 261 -31.93 4.91 5.04
N ARG A 262 -32.90 5.25 5.88
CA ARG A 262 -32.67 5.99 7.13
C ARG A 262 -32.26 5.03 8.23
N LEU A 263 -31.01 5.09 8.65
CA LEU A 263 -30.55 4.33 9.81
C LEU A 263 -31.30 4.79 11.06
N ARG A 264 -31.96 3.86 11.75
CA ARG A 264 -32.60 4.10 13.04
C ARG A 264 -32.09 3.11 14.06
N GLU A 265 -31.23 3.62 14.94
CA GLU A 265 -30.57 2.80 15.95
C GLU A 265 -31.50 2.45 17.10
N VAL A 266 -31.37 1.23 17.63
CA VAL A 266 -32.08 0.76 18.81
C VAL A 266 -31.13 0.19 19.86
N GLY A 267 -31.56 0.18 21.12
CA GLY A 267 -30.77 -0.34 22.25
C GLY A 267 -29.49 0.45 22.52
N ALA A 268 -28.52 -0.23 23.14
CA ALA A 268 -27.22 0.30 23.51
C ALA A 268 -26.07 -0.56 22.93
N THR A 269 -24.83 -0.06 23.00
CA THR A 269 -23.63 -0.70 22.46
C THR A 269 -23.41 -2.12 22.99
N ASN A 270 -23.65 -2.32 24.29
CA ASN A 270 -23.39 -3.58 24.98
C ASN A 270 -24.63 -4.45 25.15
N ARG A 271 -25.84 -3.88 25.09
CA ARG A 271 -27.11 -4.58 25.31
C ARG A 271 -28.21 -4.07 24.38
N THR A 272 -28.96 -4.97 23.77
CA THR A 272 -30.14 -4.66 22.98
C THR A 272 -31.18 -5.73 23.26
N HIS A 273 -32.41 -5.31 23.53
CA HIS A 273 -33.54 -6.18 23.84
C HIS A 273 -34.57 -6.17 22.71
N LEU A 274 -35.41 -7.21 22.66
CA LEU A 274 -36.50 -7.29 21.67
C LEU A 274 -37.43 -6.07 21.74
N ALA A 275 -37.76 -5.63 22.96
CA ALA A 275 -38.60 -4.46 23.21
C ALA A 275 -38.01 -3.15 22.63
N ASP A 276 -36.69 -3.06 22.44
CA ASP A 276 -36.06 -1.89 21.81
C ASP A 276 -36.44 -1.80 20.32
N TYR A 277 -36.52 -2.93 19.63
CA TYR A 277 -37.01 -3.01 18.25
C TYR A 277 -38.52 -2.76 18.18
N GLU A 278 -39.31 -3.41 19.05
CA GLU A 278 -40.77 -3.26 19.06
C GLU A 278 -41.21 -1.81 19.21
N ARG A 279 -40.57 -1.04 20.11
CA ARG A 279 -40.86 0.40 20.30
C ARG A 279 -40.43 1.28 19.12
N ALA A 280 -39.50 0.82 18.30
CA ALA A 280 -38.97 1.58 17.16
C ALA A 280 -39.70 1.29 15.84
N ILE A 281 -40.48 0.20 15.78
CA ILE A 281 -41.31 -0.14 14.62
C ILE A 281 -42.45 0.88 14.48
N GLY A 282 -42.62 1.40 13.27
CA GLY A 282 -43.68 2.36 12.93
C GLY A 282 -44.02 2.35 11.44
N PRO A 283 -44.88 3.27 10.98
CA PRO A 283 -45.34 3.33 9.58
C PRO A 283 -44.21 3.47 8.55
N ASP A 284 -43.11 4.10 8.96
CA ASP A 284 -41.93 4.35 8.11
C ASP A 284 -40.91 3.20 8.14
N THR A 285 -41.12 2.14 8.91
CA THR A 285 -40.17 1.03 9.00
C THR A 285 -40.15 0.20 7.71
N GLY A 286 -38.99 0.14 7.06
CA GLY A 286 -38.77 -0.67 5.86
C GLY A 286 -38.15 -2.03 6.15
N VAL A 287 -37.20 -2.10 7.09
CA VAL A 287 -36.46 -3.35 7.36
C VAL A 287 -35.93 -3.42 8.80
N LEU A 288 -35.90 -4.63 9.34
CA LEU A 288 -35.13 -4.98 10.54
C LEU A 288 -33.79 -5.55 10.09
N LEU A 289 -32.71 -4.80 10.32
CA LEU A 289 -31.37 -5.21 9.92
C LEU A 289 -30.63 -5.82 11.12
N LYS A 290 -30.06 -7.00 10.91
CA LYS A 290 -29.15 -7.64 11.86
C LYS A 290 -27.77 -7.77 11.22
N VAL A 291 -26.76 -7.18 11.84
CA VAL A 291 -25.36 -7.32 11.40
C VAL A 291 -24.60 -8.23 12.37
N HIS A 292 -23.83 -9.16 11.81
CA HIS A 292 -22.95 -10.03 12.57
C HIS A 292 -21.61 -9.32 12.88
N ARG A 293 -21.18 -9.38 14.13
CA ARG A 293 -19.91 -8.81 14.61
C ARG A 293 -18.75 -9.75 14.26
N SER A 294 -18.27 -9.65 13.03
CA SER A 294 -17.33 -10.63 12.45
C SER A 294 -15.87 -10.50 12.91
N ASN A 295 -15.46 -9.34 13.41
CA ASN A 295 -14.06 -9.03 13.72
C ASN A 295 -13.80 -8.55 15.15
N PHE A 296 -14.83 -8.48 16.01
CA PHE A 296 -14.67 -8.24 17.43
C PHE A 296 -15.79 -8.89 18.24
N ALA A 297 -15.48 -9.17 19.50
CA ALA A 297 -16.46 -9.55 20.51
C ALA A 297 -16.32 -8.61 21.70
N VAL A 298 -17.45 -8.13 22.23
CA VAL A 298 -17.46 -7.41 23.49
C VAL A 298 -17.56 -8.45 24.60
N HIS A 299 -16.43 -8.79 25.21
CA HIS A 299 -16.41 -9.55 26.46
C HIS A 299 -16.61 -8.56 27.61
N GLY A 300 -17.69 -8.70 28.36
CA GLY A 300 -18.01 -7.83 29.50
C GLY A 300 -17.14 -8.13 30.71
N LEU A 301 -15.84 -7.83 30.64
CA LEU A 301 -14.96 -7.84 31.80
C LEU A 301 -15.03 -6.46 32.47
N ASP A 302 -15.43 -6.45 33.73
CA ASP A 302 -15.32 -5.25 34.56
C ASP A 302 -13.88 -5.14 35.06
N LEU A 303 -13.13 -4.19 34.49
CA LEU A 303 -11.71 -4.02 34.78
C LEU A 303 -11.47 -3.47 36.19
N SER A 304 -12.39 -2.72 36.80
CA SER A 304 -12.23 -2.26 38.19
C SER A 304 -12.36 -3.41 39.19
N GLU A 305 -13.11 -4.45 38.83
CA GLU A 305 -13.29 -5.66 39.63
C GLU A 305 -12.30 -6.78 39.25
N SER A 306 -11.38 -6.52 38.32
CA SER A 306 -10.44 -7.53 37.81
C SER A 306 -9.07 -7.46 38.49
N MET A 307 -8.46 -8.62 38.74
CA MET A 307 -7.10 -8.71 39.27
C MET A 307 -6.05 -8.45 38.18
N PHE A 308 -5.11 -7.56 38.45
CA PHE A 308 -3.90 -7.37 37.63
C PHE A 308 -2.68 -7.89 38.40
N ALA A 309 -1.97 -8.86 37.83
CA ALA A 309 -0.79 -9.44 38.47
C ALA A 309 0.36 -9.62 37.47
N GLY A 310 1.59 -9.35 37.90
CA GLY A 310 2.79 -9.52 37.08
C GLY A 310 4.08 -9.26 37.85
N ASP A 311 5.23 -9.55 37.23
CA ASP A 311 6.55 -9.49 37.88
C ASP A 311 7.23 -8.12 37.76
N LYS A 312 6.70 -7.23 36.90
CA LYS A 312 7.22 -5.88 36.70
C LYS A 312 6.13 -4.84 36.96
N HIS A 313 6.59 -3.64 37.35
CA HIS A 313 5.70 -2.50 37.58
C HIS A 313 4.74 -2.22 36.41
N ARG A 314 5.21 -2.35 35.15
CA ARG A 314 4.39 -2.12 33.96
C ARG A 314 3.19 -3.05 33.81
N ASP A 315 3.26 -4.24 34.42
CA ASP A 315 2.20 -5.24 34.33
C ASP A 315 1.05 -4.92 35.30
N VAL A 316 1.36 -4.23 36.41
CA VAL A 316 0.40 -3.82 37.44
C VAL A 316 0.01 -2.34 37.37
N ALA A 317 0.77 -1.51 36.66
CA ALA A 317 0.47 -0.09 36.46
C ALA A 317 -0.93 0.20 35.86
N PRO A 318 -1.48 -0.61 34.93
CA PRO A 318 -2.85 -0.41 34.45
C PRO A 318 -3.90 -0.48 35.56
N ALA A 319 -3.67 -1.29 36.60
CA ALA A 319 -4.62 -1.43 37.71
C ALA A 319 -4.88 -0.10 38.42
N VAL A 320 -3.85 0.72 38.60
CA VAL A 320 -3.93 2.06 39.20
C VAL A 320 -4.84 2.98 38.37
N ARG A 321 -4.77 2.88 37.04
CA ARG A 321 -5.62 3.64 36.11
C ARG A 321 -7.10 3.25 36.22
N TYR A 322 -7.37 1.97 36.47
CA TYR A 322 -8.72 1.42 36.52
C TYR A 322 -9.28 1.31 37.95
N GLY A 323 -8.55 1.73 38.98
CA GLY A 323 -8.94 1.55 40.38
C GLY A 323 -9.01 0.07 40.81
N ALA A 324 -8.31 -0.80 40.09
CA ALA A 324 -8.41 -2.24 40.21
C ALA A 324 -7.36 -2.83 41.19
N PRO A 325 -7.60 -4.00 41.78
CA PRO A 325 -6.61 -4.71 42.59
C PRO A 325 -5.32 -5.03 41.81
N ALA A 326 -4.17 -4.63 42.36
CA ALA A 326 -2.86 -4.70 41.72
C ALA A 326 -1.89 -5.55 42.55
N TYR A 327 -1.28 -6.58 41.95
CA TYR A 327 -0.41 -7.54 42.63
C TYR A 327 0.93 -7.72 41.91
N LEU A 328 2.01 -7.16 42.45
CA LEU A 328 3.34 -7.43 41.94
C LEU A 328 3.86 -8.74 42.54
N VAL A 329 4.04 -9.75 41.69
CA VAL A 329 4.49 -11.10 42.07
C VAL A 329 6.01 -11.14 41.98
N ARG A 330 6.70 -11.32 43.11
CA ARG A 330 8.16 -11.43 43.12
C ARG A 330 8.60 -12.69 42.37
N SER A 331 9.52 -12.51 41.44
CA SER A 331 10.30 -13.56 40.82
C SER A 331 11.79 -13.37 41.16
N PRO A 332 12.66 -14.39 40.96
CA PRO A 332 14.09 -14.25 41.19
C PRO A 332 14.75 -13.09 40.42
N ASP A 333 14.18 -12.72 39.27
CA ASP A 333 14.70 -11.69 38.38
C ASP A 333 13.98 -10.34 38.53
N THR A 334 13.05 -10.21 39.47
CA THR A 334 12.28 -8.97 39.67
C THR A 334 13.20 -7.88 40.24
N PRO A 335 13.49 -6.79 39.50
CA PRO A 335 14.38 -5.74 40.01
C PRO A 335 13.70 -4.95 41.14
N GLU A 336 14.46 -4.62 42.19
CA GLU A 336 13.94 -3.88 43.36
C GLU A 336 13.35 -2.51 43.01
N GLU A 337 13.79 -1.87 41.92
CA GLU A 337 13.17 -0.64 41.41
C GLU A 337 11.67 -0.84 41.10
N HIS A 338 11.31 -1.97 40.49
CA HIS A 338 9.91 -2.26 40.14
C HIS A 338 9.06 -2.51 41.39
N VAL A 339 9.63 -3.17 42.41
CA VAL A 339 8.97 -3.37 43.71
C VAL A 339 8.71 -2.04 44.40
N ALA A 340 9.71 -1.15 44.44
CA ALA A 340 9.58 0.17 45.05
C ALA A 340 8.51 1.02 44.34
N ARG A 341 8.50 1.01 43.00
CA ARG A 341 7.51 1.74 42.19
C ARG A 341 6.09 1.18 42.34
N ALA A 342 5.94 -0.13 42.40
CA ALA A 342 4.63 -0.78 42.61
C ALA A 342 4.06 -0.42 43.99
N ARG A 343 4.87 -0.48 45.06
CA ARG A 343 4.45 -0.07 46.41
C ARG A 343 4.06 1.40 46.49
N ALA A 344 4.82 2.27 45.83
CA ALA A 344 4.52 3.71 45.77
C ALA A 344 3.17 4.01 45.10
N GLN A 345 2.63 3.08 44.31
CA GLN A 345 1.34 3.19 43.64
C GLN A 345 0.28 2.26 44.23
N SER A 346 0.44 1.86 45.50
CA SER A 346 -0.51 1.04 46.25
C SER A 346 -0.74 -0.36 45.66
N ALA A 347 0.18 -0.88 44.85
CA ALA A 347 0.15 -2.29 44.45
C ALA A 347 0.68 -3.17 45.59
N GLU A 348 0.00 -4.28 45.81
CA GLU A 348 0.38 -5.28 46.79
C GLU A 348 1.52 -6.13 46.26
N VAL A 349 2.57 -6.33 47.05
CA VAL A 349 3.73 -7.13 46.64
C VAL A 349 3.63 -8.49 47.31
N VAL A 350 3.56 -9.55 46.53
CA VAL A 350 3.39 -10.93 47.00
C VAL A 350 4.50 -11.83 46.48
N ASP A 351 4.75 -12.94 47.16
CA ASP A 351 5.84 -13.87 46.82
C ASP A 351 5.45 -14.91 45.76
N SER A 352 4.15 -15.05 45.47
CA SER A 352 3.67 -15.96 44.43
C SER A 352 2.34 -15.51 43.82
N LEU A 353 2.05 -16.00 42.61
CA LEU A 353 0.75 -15.78 41.97
C LEU A 353 -0.39 -16.41 42.77
N LEU A 354 -0.11 -17.49 43.52
CA LEU A 354 -1.08 -18.13 44.41
C LEU A 354 -1.49 -17.19 45.55
N ASP A 355 -0.54 -16.44 46.11
CA ASP A 355 -0.82 -15.47 47.17
C ASP A 355 -1.58 -14.25 46.64
N ALA A 356 -1.26 -13.78 45.42
CA ALA A 356 -2.07 -12.77 44.72
C ALA A 356 -3.53 -13.22 44.58
N ALA A 357 -3.75 -14.45 44.10
CA ALA A 357 -5.09 -14.99 43.91
C ALA A 357 -5.85 -15.13 45.24
N ARG A 358 -5.18 -15.59 46.31
CA ARG A 358 -5.78 -15.68 47.65
C ARG A 358 -6.17 -14.31 48.19
N HIS A 359 -5.28 -13.32 48.07
CA HIS A 359 -5.56 -11.96 48.51
C HIS A 359 -6.72 -11.35 47.73
N PHE A 360 -6.76 -11.53 46.40
CA PHE A 360 -7.84 -11.03 45.56
C PHE A 360 -9.20 -11.65 45.93
N LEU A 361 -9.25 -12.97 46.12
CA LEU A 361 -10.48 -13.68 46.49
C LEU A 361 -10.96 -13.37 47.91
N ALA A 362 -10.09 -12.88 48.79
CA ALA A 362 -10.43 -12.49 50.16
C ALA A 362 -10.96 -11.05 50.26
N ARG A 363 -10.90 -10.25 49.19
CA ARG A 363 -11.43 -8.88 49.19
C ARG A 363 -12.96 -8.90 49.26
N PRO A 364 -13.59 -8.04 50.07
CA PRO A 364 -15.03 -7.85 49.99
C PRO A 364 -15.40 -7.32 48.61
N ARG A 365 -16.44 -7.93 48.01
CA ARG A 365 -17.06 -7.44 46.76
C ARG A 365 -17.89 -6.20 47.00
#